data_AF-A0A661EXB9-F1
#
_entry.id   AF-A0A661EXB9-F1
#
_cell.length_a   1.000
_cell.length_b   1.000
_cell.length_c   1.000
_cell.angle_alpha   90.00
_cell.angle_beta   90.00
_cell.angle_gamma   90.00
#
_symmetry.space_group_name_H-M   'P 1'
#
loop_
_entity.id
_entity.type
_entity.pdbx_description
1 polymer ?
#
loop_
_entity_poly.entity_id
_entity_poly.type
_entity_poly.pdbx_seq_one_letter_code
_entity_poly.pdbx_strand_id
1 'polypeptide(L)'
;MNQESSAKPLKKSQITRKLILDAAADLFSSRGYNATPLREIAAVANMKAGSLYYHFDSKESLMLEILNIGIERIAGSVSEQIKRLPEGAGFRKVFEAAILGHLKAILEYGDYASTNIRNYGQIPVRVRHAALPVREGYEKQWLAILEKGQKEGAIA
;
A
#
# COMPACT_ATOMS: atom_id res chain seq x y z
N MET A 1 12.90 24.45 -16.45
CA MET A 1 13.78 23.29 -16.70
C MET A 1 13.06 22.07 -16.14
N ASN A 2 12.29 21.41 -16.99
CA ASN A 2 11.44 20.27 -16.61
C ASN A 2 12.30 19.02 -16.52
N GLN A 3 12.44 18.43 -15.33
CA GLN A 3 12.96 17.09 -15.18
C GLN A 3 11.79 16.12 -15.32
N GLU A 4 11.60 15.61 -16.54
CA GLU A 4 10.81 14.40 -16.77
C GLU A 4 11.47 13.24 -16.01
N SER A 5 10.73 12.65 -15.08
CA SER A 5 11.13 11.44 -14.38
C SER A 5 11.25 10.30 -15.40
N SER A 6 12.48 9.93 -15.76
CA SER A 6 12.77 8.82 -16.68
C SER A 6 12.61 7.48 -15.95
N ALA A 7 11.37 7.01 -15.84
CA ALA A 7 11.10 5.62 -15.48
C ALA A 7 11.34 4.74 -16.73
N LYS A 8 12.35 3.87 -16.68
CA LYS A 8 12.59 2.87 -17.75
C LYS A 8 11.30 2.06 -18.03
N PRO A 9 10.99 1.75 -19.31
CA PRO A 9 9.81 0.96 -19.64
C PRO A 9 9.86 -0.41 -18.96
N LEU A 10 8.75 -0.80 -18.35
CA LEU A 10 8.62 -2.06 -17.62
C LEU A 10 8.82 -3.26 -18.58
N LYS A 11 9.54 -4.29 -18.11
CA LYS A 11 9.66 -5.55 -18.85
C LYS A 11 8.28 -6.24 -18.92
N LYS A 12 8.01 -6.99 -19.99
CA LYS A 12 6.74 -7.73 -20.21
C LYS A 12 6.27 -8.55 -18.98
N SER A 13 7.21 -9.19 -18.27
CA SER A 13 6.93 -9.93 -17.04
C SER A 13 6.42 -9.03 -15.90
N GLN A 14 6.97 -7.82 -15.75
CA GLN A 14 6.54 -6.86 -14.73
C GLN A 14 5.14 -6.29 -15.04
N ILE A 15 4.84 -6.05 -16.32
CA ILE A 15 3.49 -5.66 -16.76
C ILE A 15 2.49 -6.75 -16.39
N THR A 16 2.82 -8.01 -16.68
CA THR A 16 1.96 -9.16 -16.36
C THR A 16 1.75 -9.30 -14.85
N ARG A 17 2.82 -9.16 -14.06
CA ARG A 17 2.73 -9.18 -12.59
C ARG A 17 1.81 -8.08 -12.06
N LYS A 18 1.91 -6.87 -12.62
CA LYS A 18 1.04 -5.74 -12.24
C LYS A 18 -0.43 -6.05 -12.52
N LEU A 19 -0.76 -6.60 -13.70
CA LEU A 19 -2.13 -6.98 -14.04
C LEU A 19 -2.72 -8.00 -13.07
N ILE A 20 -1.91 -8.97 -12.62
CA ILE A 20 -2.34 -9.95 -11.60
C ILE A 20 -2.63 -9.26 -10.27
N LEU A 21 -1.74 -8.37 -9.82
CA LEU A 21 -1.90 -7.64 -8.57
C LEU A 21 -3.14 -6.73 -8.60
N ASP A 22 -3.38 -6.03 -9.71
CA ASP A 22 -4.53 -5.14 -9.87
C ASP A 22 -5.84 -5.94 -9.80
N ALA A 23 -5.95 -7.04 -10.56
CA ALA A 23 -7.11 -7.92 -10.54
C ALA A 23 -7.35 -8.55 -9.15
N ALA A 24 -6.26 -8.92 -8.47
CA ALA A 24 -6.33 -9.50 -7.14
C ALA A 24 -6.76 -8.47 -6.09
N ALA A 25 -6.23 -7.24 -6.17
CA ALA A 25 -6.58 -6.16 -5.25
C ALA A 25 -8.07 -5.83 -5.36
N ASP A 26 -8.61 -5.68 -6.57
CA ASP A 26 -10.05 -5.44 -6.82
C ASP A 26 -10.93 -6.56 -6.27
N LEU A 27 -10.59 -7.83 -6.55
CA LEU A 27 -11.38 -8.95 -6.05
C LEU A 27 -11.27 -9.12 -4.53
N PHE A 28 -10.09 -8.90 -3.94
CA PHE A 28 -9.93 -8.95 -2.49
C PHE A 28 -10.62 -7.78 -1.79
N SER A 29 -10.56 -6.57 -2.35
CA SER A 29 -11.21 -5.39 -1.78
C SER A 29 -12.74 -5.51 -1.84
N SER A 30 -13.30 -6.11 -2.90
CA SER A 30 -14.73 -6.22 -3.13
C SER A 30 -15.40 -7.44 -2.48
N ARG A 31 -14.79 -8.63 -2.58
CA ARG A 31 -15.36 -9.92 -2.14
C ARG A 31 -14.72 -10.48 -0.87
N GLY A 32 -13.55 -9.99 -0.51
CA GLY A 32 -12.78 -10.45 0.64
C GLY A 32 -11.76 -11.53 0.30
N TYR A 33 -10.85 -11.79 1.23
CA TYR A 33 -9.76 -12.76 1.02
C TYR A 33 -10.30 -14.16 0.79
N ASN A 34 -11.11 -14.71 1.71
CA ASN A 34 -11.50 -16.13 1.66
C ASN A 34 -12.33 -16.50 0.43
N ALA A 35 -13.19 -15.58 -0.04
CA ALA A 35 -14.12 -15.81 -1.15
C ALA A 35 -13.46 -15.75 -2.55
N THR A 36 -12.20 -15.34 -2.66
CA THR A 36 -11.56 -15.08 -3.96
C THR A 36 -10.52 -16.16 -4.32
N PRO A 37 -10.82 -17.13 -5.19
CA PRO A 37 -9.85 -18.15 -5.61
C PRO A 37 -8.89 -17.62 -6.70
N LEU A 38 -7.66 -18.16 -6.75
CA LEU A 38 -6.63 -17.76 -7.72
C LEU A 38 -7.08 -17.90 -9.19
N ARG A 39 -7.93 -18.89 -9.50
CA ARG A 39 -8.48 -19.07 -10.86
C ARG A 39 -9.35 -17.89 -11.32
N GLU A 40 -10.08 -17.26 -10.40
CA GLU A 40 -10.91 -16.09 -10.72
C GLU A 40 -10.04 -14.85 -10.95
N ILE A 41 -8.98 -14.70 -10.15
CA ILE A 41 -7.98 -13.64 -10.36
C ILE A 41 -7.33 -13.80 -11.74
N ALA A 42 -6.92 -15.01 -12.12
CA ALA A 42 -6.35 -15.27 -13.44
C ALA A 42 -7.34 -14.93 -14.57
N ALA A 43 -8.61 -15.27 -14.41
CA ALA A 43 -9.66 -14.94 -15.37
C ALA A 43 -9.85 -13.42 -15.53
N VAL A 44 -9.91 -12.66 -14.42
CA VAL A 44 -10.01 -11.19 -14.45
C VAL A 44 -8.75 -10.56 -15.05
N ALA A 45 -7.57 -11.11 -14.76
CA ALA A 45 -6.30 -10.69 -15.36
C ALA A 45 -6.12 -11.17 -16.82
N ASN A 46 -7.16 -11.75 -17.43
CA ASN A 46 -7.19 -12.27 -18.80
C ASN A 46 -6.03 -13.25 -19.12
N MET A 47 -5.79 -14.19 -18.21
CA MET A 47 -4.73 -15.19 -18.35
C MET A 47 -5.14 -16.58 -17.85
N LYS A 48 -4.33 -17.58 -18.21
CA LYS A 48 -4.50 -18.95 -17.72
C LYS A 48 -4.05 -19.05 -16.26
N ALA A 49 -4.75 -19.84 -15.45
CA ALA A 49 -4.38 -20.07 -14.05
C ALA A 49 -2.92 -20.55 -13.88
N GLY A 50 -2.44 -21.43 -14.77
CA GLY A 50 -1.03 -21.88 -14.77
C GLY A 50 -0.02 -20.73 -14.95
N SER A 51 -0.37 -19.68 -15.71
CA SER A 51 0.48 -18.50 -15.88
C SER A 51 0.54 -17.65 -14.62
N LEU A 52 -0.53 -17.61 -13.81
CA LEU A 52 -0.51 -16.91 -12.52
C LEU A 52 0.48 -17.58 -11.56
N TYR A 53 0.49 -18.91 -11.49
CA TYR A 53 1.41 -19.67 -10.63
C TYR A 53 2.88 -19.47 -10.98
N TYR A 54 3.20 -19.06 -12.22
CA TYR A 54 4.56 -18.67 -12.59
C TYR A 54 5.01 -17.36 -11.92
N HIS A 55 4.06 -16.48 -11.55
CA HIS A 55 4.35 -15.19 -10.92
C HIS A 55 4.16 -15.22 -9.40
N PHE A 56 3.23 -16.01 -8.90
CA PHE A 56 2.89 -16.09 -7.48
C PHE A 56 2.68 -17.53 -7.04
N ASP A 57 3.52 -17.98 -6.11
CA ASP A 57 3.48 -19.35 -5.59
C ASP A 57 2.20 -19.66 -4.81
N SER A 58 1.53 -18.63 -4.27
CA SER A 58 0.31 -18.82 -3.49
C SER A 58 -0.56 -17.57 -3.46
N LYS A 59 -1.81 -17.75 -3.03
CA LYS A 59 -2.73 -16.65 -2.72
C LYS A 59 -2.22 -15.77 -1.58
N GLU A 60 -1.40 -16.34 -0.71
CA GLU A 60 -0.80 -15.65 0.43
C GLU A 60 0.35 -14.75 0.02
N SER A 61 1.24 -15.20 -0.89
CA SER A 61 2.29 -14.35 -1.43
C SER A 61 1.71 -13.19 -2.23
N LEU A 62 0.63 -13.43 -2.98
CA LEU A 62 -0.12 -12.39 -3.67
C LEU A 62 -0.75 -11.38 -2.70
N MET A 63 -1.43 -11.85 -1.65
CA MET A 63 -2.00 -10.97 -0.63
C MET A 63 -0.92 -10.18 0.12
N LEU A 64 0.19 -10.81 0.51
CA LEU A 64 1.30 -10.13 1.19
C LEU A 64 1.82 -8.95 0.36
N GLU A 65 2.02 -9.15 -0.93
CA GLU A 65 2.50 -8.09 -1.82
C GLU A 65 1.49 -6.95 -1.97
N ILE A 66 0.19 -7.26 -2.07
CA ILE A 66 -0.87 -6.24 -2.08
C ILE A 66 -0.88 -5.43 -0.79
N LEU A 67 -0.73 -6.09 0.38
CA LEU A 67 -0.69 -5.41 1.67
C LEU A 67 0.49 -4.45 1.75
N ASN A 68 1.68 -4.92 1.35
CA ASN A 68 2.91 -4.13 1.36
C ASN A 68 2.80 -2.93 0.41
N ILE A 69 2.37 -3.15 -0.83
CA ILE A 69 2.16 -2.06 -1.81
C ILE A 69 1.19 -1.02 -1.25
N GLY A 70 0.06 -1.46 -0.66
CA GLY A 70 -0.92 -0.54 -0.07
C GLY A 70 -0.31 0.37 1.00
N ILE A 71 0.46 -0.20 1.94
CA ILE A 71 1.10 0.58 3.01
C ILE A 71 2.24 1.46 2.47
N GLU A 72 3.06 0.96 1.55
CA GLU A 72 4.14 1.74 0.93
C GLU A 72 3.61 2.96 0.18
N ARG A 73 2.48 2.82 -0.54
CA ARG A 73 1.82 3.94 -1.22
C ARG A 73 1.30 4.99 -0.25
N ILE A 74 0.68 4.54 0.85
CA ILE A 74 0.22 5.44 1.92
C ILE A 74 1.41 6.18 2.55
N ALA A 75 2.45 5.45 2.96
CA ALA A 75 3.65 6.01 3.56
C ALA A 75 4.37 7.01 2.63
N GLY A 76 4.44 6.68 1.33
CA GLY A 76 4.98 7.55 0.29
C GLY A 76 4.20 8.85 0.17
N SER A 77 2.87 8.79 0.10
CA SER A 77 2.00 9.97 0.02
C SER A 77 2.13 10.87 1.24
N VAL A 78 2.15 10.30 2.45
CA VAL A 78 2.39 11.04 3.71
C VAL A 78 3.73 11.77 3.65
N SER A 79 4.79 11.04 3.31
CA SER A 79 6.14 11.60 3.18
C SER A 79 6.19 12.72 2.15
N GLU A 80 5.50 12.57 1.02
CA GLU A 80 5.46 13.58 -0.03
C GLU A 80 4.73 14.85 0.40
N GLN A 81 3.58 14.74 1.07
CA GLN A 81 2.87 15.93 1.56
C GLN A 81 3.69 16.69 2.60
N ILE A 82 4.37 15.98 3.51
CA ILE A 82 5.25 16.62 4.52
C ILE A 82 6.44 17.32 3.85
N LYS A 83 7.09 16.69 2.86
CA LYS A 83 8.23 17.27 2.12
C LYS A 83 7.89 18.57 1.37
N ARG A 84 6.62 18.83 1.07
CA ARG A 84 6.16 20.07 0.42
C ARG A 84 6.07 21.24 1.38
N LEU A 85 6.16 21.00 2.70
CA LEU A 85 6.16 22.07 3.69
C LEU A 85 7.52 22.78 3.74
N PRO A 86 7.56 24.06 4.13
CA PRO A 86 8.81 24.74 4.44
C PRO A 86 9.58 24.02 5.55
N GLU A 87 10.92 24.11 5.51
CA GLU A 87 11.77 23.63 6.58
C GLU A 87 11.40 24.29 7.92
N GLY A 88 11.42 23.51 9.00
CA GLY A 88 11.03 24.00 10.32
C GLY A 88 9.53 24.20 10.54
N ALA A 89 8.66 23.72 9.65
CA ALA A 89 7.21 23.76 9.88
C ALA A 89 6.82 23.16 11.25
N GLY A 90 5.97 23.88 11.98
CA GLY A 90 5.45 23.43 13.28
C GLY A 90 4.57 22.19 13.17
N PHE A 91 4.41 21.48 14.30
CA PHE A 91 3.69 20.23 14.43
C PHE A 91 2.34 20.24 13.72
N ARG A 92 1.51 21.25 13.96
CA ARG A 92 0.15 21.32 13.39
C ARG A 92 0.13 21.20 11.87
N LYS A 93 1.02 21.92 11.17
CA LYS A 93 1.11 21.86 9.70
C LYS A 93 1.60 20.51 9.21
N VAL A 94 2.58 19.92 9.91
CA VAL A 94 3.11 18.59 9.59
C VAL A 94 2.04 17.52 9.77
N PHE A 95 1.29 17.59 10.87
CA PHE A 95 0.19 16.67 11.16
C PHE A 95 -0.96 16.79 10.14
N GLU A 96 -1.37 18.02 9.80
CA GLU A 96 -2.36 18.26 8.75
C GLU A 96 -1.90 17.71 7.39
N ALA A 97 -0.64 17.93 7.00
CA ALA A 97 -0.07 17.38 5.77
C ALA A 97 -0.02 15.85 5.79
N ALA A 98 0.33 15.24 6.92
CA ALA A 98 0.36 13.79 7.09
C ALA A 98 -1.04 13.17 6.96
N ILE A 99 -2.05 13.75 7.61
CA ILE A 99 -3.45 13.33 7.47
C ILE A 99 -3.89 13.46 6.01
N LEU A 100 -3.60 14.59 5.37
CA LEU A 100 -3.96 14.80 3.97
C LEU A 100 -3.33 13.74 3.06
N GLY A 101 -2.05 13.43 3.25
CA GLY A 101 -1.34 12.40 2.48
C GLY A 101 -1.94 11.01 2.69
N HIS A 102 -2.26 10.65 3.92
CA HIS A 102 -2.90 9.39 4.26
C HIS A 102 -4.28 9.25 3.61
N LEU A 103 -5.14 10.24 3.77
CA LEU A 103 -6.50 10.23 3.22
C LEU A 103 -6.47 10.23 1.68
N LYS A 104 -5.62 11.03 1.05
CA LYS A 104 -5.43 11.01 -0.41
C LYS A 104 -5.02 9.62 -0.90
N ALA A 105 -4.08 8.98 -0.23
CA ALA A 105 -3.62 7.65 -0.64
C ALA A 105 -4.70 6.59 -0.51
N ILE A 106 -5.57 6.66 0.50
CA ILE A 106 -6.72 5.75 0.61
C ILE A 106 -7.68 5.94 -0.56
N LEU A 107 -7.92 7.18 -0.99
CA LEU A 107 -8.83 7.50 -2.08
C LEU A 107 -8.23 7.16 -3.46
N GLU A 108 -6.93 7.41 -3.67
CA GLU A 108 -6.25 7.22 -4.95
C GLU A 108 -5.80 5.77 -5.19
N TYR A 109 -5.32 5.07 -4.15
CA TYR A 109 -4.84 3.68 -4.25
C TYR A 109 -5.88 2.65 -3.80
N GLY A 110 -7.12 3.11 -3.55
CA GLY A 110 -8.37 2.36 -3.49
C GLY A 110 -8.22 0.92 -3.01
N ASP A 111 -8.24 -0.02 -3.95
CA ASP A 111 -8.29 -1.46 -3.68
C ASP A 111 -7.09 -2.01 -2.90
N TYR A 112 -5.88 -1.49 -3.16
CA TYR A 112 -4.68 -1.89 -2.42
C TYR A 112 -4.70 -1.39 -0.97
N ALA A 113 -5.15 -0.15 -0.77
CA ALA A 113 -5.27 0.47 0.55
C ALA A 113 -6.44 -0.13 1.35
N SER A 114 -7.61 -0.30 0.73
CA SER A 114 -8.82 -0.81 1.36
C SER A 114 -8.73 -2.30 1.71
N THR A 115 -7.96 -3.09 0.94
CA THR A 115 -7.66 -4.49 1.26
C THR A 115 -7.02 -4.63 2.65
N ASN A 116 -6.13 -3.70 3.04
CA ASN A 116 -5.51 -3.70 4.38
C ASN A 116 -6.53 -3.51 5.52
N ILE A 117 -7.66 -2.84 5.27
CA ILE A 117 -8.70 -2.56 6.27
C ILE A 117 -9.70 -3.71 6.31
N ARG A 118 -10.25 -4.09 5.14
CA ARG A 118 -11.35 -5.04 5.04
C ARG A 118 -10.95 -6.48 5.33
N ASN A 119 -9.73 -6.86 4.95
CA ASN A 119 -9.32 -8.26 4.99
C ASN A 119 -8.45 -8.63 6.19
N TYR A 120 -8.04 -7.67 7.03
CA TYR A 120 -7.07 -7.94 8.11
C TYR A 120 -7.52 -9.06 9.06
N GLY A 121 -8.83 -9.18 9.34
CA GLY A 121 -9.38 -10.27 10.15
C GLY A 121 -9.44 -11.63 9.44
N GLN A 122 -9.45 -11.65 8.11
CA GLN A 122 -9.57 -12.87 7.28
C GLN A 122 -8.20 -13.43 6.86
N ILE A 123 -7.16 -12.60 6.91
CA ILE A 123 -5.82 -12.97 6.46
C ILE A 123 -5.15 -13.90 7.49
N PRO A 124 -4.50 -15.00 7.06
CA PRO A 124 -3.76 -15.88 7.95
C PRO A 124 -2.73 -15.13 8.80
N VAL A 125 -2.58 -15.52 10.06
CA VAL A 125 -1.65 -14.90 11.03
C VAL A 125 -0.23 -14.74 10.46
N ARG A 126 0.28 -15.79 9.79
CA ARG A 126 1.61 -15.76 9.16
C ARG A 126 1.78 -14.66 8.10
N VAL A 127 0.74 -14.37 7.33
CA VAL A 127 0.77 -13.31 6.31
C VAL A 127 0.74 -11.95 6.98
N ARG A 128 -0.05 -11.79 8.05
CA ARG A 128 -0.03 -10.56 8.86
C ARG A 128 1.34 -10.33 9.46
N HIS A 129 1.97 -11.36 10.02
CA HIS A 129 3.32 -11.29 10.57
C HIS A 129 4.36 -10.92 9.49
N ALA A 130 4.27 -11.54 8.31
CA ALA A 130 5.16 -11.21 7.20
C ALA A 130 5.01 -9.76 6.71
N ALA A 131 3.82 -9.16 6.87
CA ALA A 131 3.56 -7.77 6.52
C ALA A 131 3.98 -6.75 7.62
N LEU A 132 4.34 -7.22 8.83
CA LEU A 132 4.67 -6.33 9.96
C LEU A 132 5.81 -5.35 9.65
N PRO A 133 6.95 -5.73 9.03
CA PRO A 133 8.06 -4.81 8.84
C PRO A 133 7.69 -3.54 8.04
N VAL A 134 6.84 -3.68 7.02
CA VAL A 134 6.36 -2.55 6.21
C VAL A 134 5.40 -1.67 7.03
N ARG A 135 4.52 -2.30 7.82
CA ARG A 135 3.58 -1.58 8.70
C ARG A 135 4.32 -0.83 9.81
N GLU A 136 5.31 -1.44 10.44
CA GLU A 136 6.16 -0.80 11.46
C GLU A 136 6.92 0.40 10.87
N GLY A 137 7.40 0.28 9.62
CA GLY A 137 8.03 1.41 8.93
C GLY A 137 7.08 2.60 8.80
N TYR A 138 5.81 2.35 8.47
CA TYR A 138 4.79 3.39 8.39
C TYR A 138 4.37 3.93 9.77
N GLU A 139 4.25 3.06 10.77
CA GLU A 139 3.96 3.43 12.15
C GLU A 139 5.03 4.38 12.72
N LYS A 140 6.31 4.09 12.48
CA LYS A 140 7.44 4.95 12.89
C LYS A 140 7.33 6.37 12.32
N GLN A 141 6.75 6.56 11.13
CA GLN A 141 6.53 7.90 10.58
C GLN A 141 5.53 8.69 11.42
N TRP A 142 4.43 8.06 11.83
CA TRP A 142 3.43 8.70 12.69
C TRP A 142 3.95 8.97 14.08
N LEU A 143 4.67 8.01 14.68
CA LEU A 143 5.31 8.20 15.98
C LEU A 143 6.25 9.41 15.96
N ALA A 144 7.09 9.56 14.94
CA ALA A 144 7.96 10.72 14.81
C ALA A 144 7.21 12.06 14.71
N ILE A 145 6.04 12.08 14.05
CA ILE A 145 5.18 13.28 13.97
C ILE A 145 4.58 13.61 15.35
N LEU A 146 4.13 12.60 16.10
CA LEU A 146 3.56 12.77 17.42
C LEU A 146 4.64 13.21 18.44
N GLU A 147 5.83 12.61 18.39
CA GLU A 147 6.99 13.01 19.19
C GLU A 147 7.38 14.47 18.95
N LYS A 148 7.30 14.95 17.70
CA LYS A 148 7.48 16.37 17.38
C LYS A 148 6.42 17.22 18.08
N GLY A 149 5.16 16.79 18.07
CA GLY A 149 4.08 17.47 18.80
C GLY A 149 4.33 17.55 20.31
N GLN A 150 4.86 16.49 20.92
CA GLN A 150 5.26 16.49 22.33
C GLN A 150 6.41 17.45 22.61
N LYS A 151 7.46 17.44 21.77
CA LYS A 151 8.61 18.36 21.91
C LYS A 151 8.22 19.83 21.78
N GLU A 152 7.19 20.13 20.99
CA GLU A 152 6.64 21.47 20.82
C GLU A 152 5.57 21.84 21.87
N GLY A 153 5.23 20.93 22.79
CA GLY A 153 4.20 21.15 23.81
C GLY A 153 2.77 21.19 23.24
N ALA A 154 2.57 20.70 22.01
CA ALA A 154 1.26 20.66 21.35
C ALA A 154 0.46 19.37 21.67
N ILE A 155 1.13 18.32 22.15
CA ILE A 155 0.55 17.07 22.63
C ILE A 155 1.17 16.77 24.01
N ALA A 156 0.36 16.26 24.94
CA ALA A 156 0.80 15.87 26.29
C ALA A 156 1.60 14.55 26.29
#